data_AF-A0AAE3YT13-F1
#
_entry.id   AF-A0AAE3YT13-F1
#
_cell.length_a   1.000
_cell.length_b   1.000
_cell.length_c   1.000
_cell.angle_alpha   90.00
_cell.angle_beta   90.00
_cell.angle_gamma   90.00
#
_symmetry.space_group_name_H-M   'P 1'
#
loop_
_entity.id
_entity.type
_entity.pdbx_description
1 polymer ?
#
loop_
_entity_poly.entity_id
_entity_poly.type
_entity_poly.pdbx_seq_one_letter_code
_entity_poly.pdbx_strand_id
1 'polypeptide(L)'
;MTDLDHLPEDLHDDLHAAAGESFGAPDLNSIMAAGHRIRRRRLAAELVAASVIVIAAGVGVTAALPTTEPPRPAAPAPASSTPSDDLYRVVPTGLRQPGGEIVLQVVPAEVQGAGTDIRFGVMAAVRDDTGAMRDLMMTNEVQGSDVEPGFHAVHAPMTVDGTRVPEFGYYAGPAATITGRSAAGTRVEARLAEAEVGADRIVVFWFDPATAGEGEVGDLAATDAAGNALPRGNNVVGHG
;
A
#
# COMPACT_ATOMS: atom_id res chain seq x y z
N MET A 1 -64.07 -17.67 -14.48
CA MET A 1 -64.60 -16.30 -14.36
C MET A 1 -64.78 -16.10 -12.86
N THR A 2 -63.89 -15.46 -12.12
CA THR A 2 -62.82 -14.47 -12.40
C THR A 2 -62.00 -14.45 -11.10
N ASP A 3 -60.66 -14.42 -11.15
CA ASP A 3 -59.87 -13.57 -10.25
C ASP A 3 -58.39 -13.68 -10.63
N LEU A 4 -57.88 -12.71 -11.38
CA LEU A 4 -56.45 -12.61 -11.73
C LEU A 4 -56.02 -11.15 -11.96
N ASP A 5 -56.74 -10.18 -11.39
CA ASP A 5 -56.55 -8.73 -11.66
C ASP A 5 -56.14 -7.89 -10.44
N HIS A 6 -55.65 -8.49 -9.36
CA HIS A 6 -55.14 -7.73 -8.20
C HIS A 6 -53.72 -8.13 -7.82
N LEU A 7 -52.76 -7.76 -8.67
CA LEU A 7 -51.40 -7.47 -8.21
C LEU A 7 -51.38 -6.00 -7.75
N PRO A 8 -50.90 -5.71 -6.53
CA PRO A 8 -50.99 -4.37 -5.96
C PRO A 8 -50.02 -3.42 -6.67
N GLU A 9 -50.58 -2.31 -7.18
CA GLU A 9 -49.84 -1.13 -7.68
C GLU A 9 -48.98 -0.48 -6.59
N ASP A 10 -49.15 -0.89 -5.33
CA ASP A 10 -48.47 -0.34 -4.14
C ASP A 10 -46.94 -0.53 -4.15
N LEU A 11 -46.39 -1.49 -4.92
CA LEU A 11 -44.94 -1.72 -4.95
C LEU A 11 -44.17 -0.64 -5.75
N HIS A 12 -44.81 -0.02 -6.74
CA HIS A 12 -44.19 1.07 -7.50
C HIS A 12 -44.27 2.41 -6.76
N ASP A 13 -45.29 2.63 -5.94
CA ASP A 13 -45.40 3.84 -5.11
C ASP A 13 -44.37 3.85 -3.95
N ASP A 14 -44.07 2.69 -3.35
CA ASP A 14 -43.05 2.59 -2.30
C ASP A 14 -41.63 2.85 -2.82
N LEU A 15 -41.33 2.52 -4.07
CA LEU A 15 -40.03 2.82 -4.70
C LEU A 15 -39.87 4.31 -5.04
N HIS A 16 -40.96 5.02 -5.32
CA HIS A 16 -40.93 6.46 -5.59
C HIS A 16 -40.94 7.32 -4.32
N ALA A 17 -41.45 6.81 -3.19
CA ALA A 17 -41.41 7.51 -1.90
C ALA A 17 -39.99 7.65 -1.31
N ALA A 18 -39.06 6.76 -1.67
CA ALA A 18 -37.67 6.80 -1.20
C ALA A 18 -36.77 7.78 -1.97
N ALA A 19 -37.26 8.38 -3.07
CA ALA A 19 -36.48 9.24 -3.95
C ALA A 19 -36.55 10.75 -3.59
N GLY A 20 -36.79 11.06 -2.31
CA GLY A 20 -37.01 12.43 -1.81
C GLY A 20 -35.93 12.99 -0.89
N GLU A 21 -34.85 12.27 -0.59
CA GLU A 21 -33.78 12.80 0.26
C GLU A 21 -32.80 13.64 -0.55
N SER A 22 -32.99 14.96 -0.50
CA SER A 22 -31.99 15.93 -0.91
C SER A 22 -30.79 15.80 0.04
N PHE A 23 -29.70 15.19 -0.45
CA PHE A 23 -28.41 15.25 0.24
C PHE A 23 -27.98 16.71 0.34
N GLY A 24 -28.19 17.32 1.51
CA GLY A 24 -27.72 18.66 1.81
C GLY A 24 -26.22 18.75 1.57
N ALA A 25 -25.76 19.87 1.00
CA ALA A 25 -24.35 20.11 0.75
C ALA A 25 -23.54 19.81 2.03
N PRO A 26 -22.44 19.02 1.93
CA PRO A 26 -21.64 18.66 3.09
C PRO A 26 -21.23 19.91 3.88
N ASP A 27 -21.53 19.95 5.18
CA ASP A 27 -21.10 21.04 6.04
C ASP A 27 -19.59 20.94 6.27
N LEU A 28 -18.85 21.59 5.38
CA LEU A 28 -17.38 21.64 5.40
C LEU A 28 -16.84 22.20 6.72
N ASN A 29 -17.59 23.06 7.42
CA ASN A 29 -17.17 23.58 8.71
C ASN A 29 -17.24 22.51 9.81
N SER A 30 -18.26 21.66 9.79
CA SER A 30 -18.36 20.51 10.71
C SER A 30 -17.22 19.50 10.49
N ILE A 31 -16.86 19.26 9.23
CA ILE A 31 -15.79 18.34 8.83
C ILE A 31 -14.42 18.90 9.24
N MET A 32 -14.17 20.19 9.00
CA MET A 32 -12.93 20.83 9.43
C MET A 32 -12.81 20.92 10.96
N ALA A 33 -13.91 21.13 11.67
CA ALA A 33 -13.93 21.14 13.14
C ALA A 33 -13.68 19.75 13.75
N ALA A 34 -14.10 18.68 13.08
CA ALA A 34 -13.77 17.30 13.47
C ALA A 34 -12.27 17.01 13.26
N GLY A 35 -11.70 17.43 12.13
CA GLY A 35 -10.27 17.26 11.84
C GLY A 35 -9.35 17.99 12.83
N HIS A 36 -9.75 19.16 13.33
CA HIS A 36 -8.98 19.91 14.31
C HIS A 36 -8.93 19.26 15.71
N ARG A 37 -9.99 18.52 16.10
CA ARG A 37 -10.05 17.80 17.38
C ARG A 37 -9.14 16.58 17.42
N ILE A 38 -8.91 15.93 16.27
CA ILE A 38 -8.04 14.77 16.14
C ILE A 38 -6.56 15.18 16.27
N ARG A 39 -6.17 16.32 15.67
CA ARG A 39 -4.80 16.86 15.79
C ARG A 39 -4.40 17.19 17.23
N ARG A 40 -5.33 17.70 18.04
CA ARG A 40 -5.03 18.09 19.43
C ARG A 40 -4.79 16.90 20.37
N ARG A 41 -5.25 15.69 20.02
CA ARG A 41 -5.05 14.49 20.86
C ARG A 41 -3.69 13.82 20.64
N ARG A 42 -2.97 14.12 19.55
CA ARG A 42 -1.66 13.51 19.26
C ARG A 42 -0.45 14.27 19.83
N LEU A 43 -0.64 15.43 20.45
CA LEU A 43 0.45 16.23 21.04
C LEU A 43 0.59 16.09 22.56
N ALA A 44 -0.04 15.08 23.18
CA ALA A 44 -0.04 14.93 24.65
C ALA A 44 0.31 13.50 25.10
N ALA A 45 1.26 12.84 24.45
CA ALA A 45 1.80 11.56 24.91
C ALA A 45 3.31 11.44 24.64
N GLU A 46 4.08 12.43 25.09
CA GLU A 46 5.50 12.24 25.44
C GLU A 46 5.58 12.37 26.95
N LEU A 47 5.98 11.31 27.65
CA LEU A 47 6.60 11.36 28.99
C LEU A 47 7.06 9.94 29.44
N VAL A 48 8.39 9.80 29.62
CA VAL A 48 9.10 8.94 30.60
C VAL A 48 9.19 7.43 30.23
N ALA A 49 10.33 6.73 30.24
CA ALA A 49 11.49 6.82 31.12
C ALA A 49 12.79 6.29 30.48
N ALA A 50 13.90 6.98 30.74
CA ALA A 50 15.23 6.41 30.72
C ALA A 50 15.40 5.50 31.95
N SER A 51 16.05 4.34 31.80
CA SER A 51 16.46 3.51 32.93
C SER A 51 17.78 2.79 32.61
N VAL A 52 18.86 3.33 33.15
CA VAL A 52 20.17 2.70 33.32
C VAL A 52 20.02 1.59 34.35
N ILE A 53 20.51 0.37 34.07
CA ILE A 53 20.76 -0.64 35.10
C ILE A 53 22.21 -1.12 35.02
N VAL A 54 22.90 -0.87 36.12
CA VAL A 54 24.26 -1.29 36.46
C VAL A 54 24.24 -2.69 37.09
N ILE A 55 25.29 -3.45 36.81
CA ILE A 55 25.61 -4.83 37.23
C ILE A 55 25.64 -5.01 38.76
N ALA A 56 25.20 -6.17 39.25
CA ALA A 56 25.71 -6.76 40.49
C ALA A 56 25.75 -8.29 40.43
N ALA A 57 26.97 -8.84 40.57
CA ALA A 57 27.22 -10.25 40.80
C ALA A 57 27.00 -10.62 42.28
N GLY A 58 26.52 -11.84 42.53
CA GLY A 58 26.42 -12.41 43.88
C GLY A 58 26.27 -13.94 43.84
N VAL A 59 27.33 -14.63 44.22
CA VAL A 59 27.42 -16.09 44.41
C VAL A 59 26.76 -16.47 45.75
N GLY A 60 25.99 -17.57 45.78
CA GLY A 60 25.50 -18.17 47.03
C GLY A 60 24.73 -19.47 46.82
N VAL A 61 25.41 -20.60 47.03
CA VAL A 61 24.91 -21.98 46.97
C VAL A 61 24.16 -22.35 48.26
N THR A 62 23.03 -23.09 48.17
CA THR A 62 22.74 -24.30 48.97
C THR A 62 21.51 -25.04 48.41
N ALA A 63 21.60 -26.37 48.40
CA ALA A 63 20.71 -27.32 47.78
C ALA A 63 19.52 -27.76 48.66
N ALA A 64 18.41 -28.15 48.03
CA ALA A 64 17.43 -29.11 48.56
C ALA A 64 16.76 -29.86 47.38
N LEU A 65 16.48 -31.15 47.62
CA LEU A 65 16.28 -32.26 46.67
C LEU A 65 14.89 -32.29 45.96
N PRO A 66 14.69 -33.18 44.96
CA PRO A 66 13.81 -32.95 43.82
C PRO A 66 12.38 -33.51 44.00
N THR A 67 11.39 -32.79 43.48
CA THR A 67 10.09 -33.36 43.13
C THR A 67 10.08 -33.60 41.64
N THR A 68 10.16 -34.87 41.24
CA THR A 68 10.03 -35.33 39.86
C THR A 68 8.59 -35.16 39.42
N GLU A 69 8.29 -34.05 38.74
CA GLU A 69 7.12 -33.90 37.88
C GLU A 69 7.54 -34.21 36.42
N PRO A 70 6.86 -35.10 35.71
CA PRO A 70 7.20 -35.42 34.32
C PRO A 70 6.99 -34.18 33.42
N PRO A 71 7.94 -33.83 32.54
CA PRO A 71 7.83 -32.64 31.71
C PRO A 71 6.69 -32.80 30.70
N ARG A 72 5.66 -31.97 30.86
CA ARG A 72 4.66 -31.70 29.82
C ARG A 72 5.41 -31.08 28.62
N PRO A 73 5.24 -31.61 27.39
CA PRO A 73 5.83 -30.98 26.21
C PRO A 73 5.41 -29.52 26.13
N ALA A 74 6.39 -28.62 26.13
CA ALA A 74 6.16 -27.21 25.87
C ALA A 74 5.55 -27.08 24.47
N ALA A 75 4.41 -26.38 24.37
CA ALA A 75 3.84 -26.00 23.09
C ALA A 75 4.91 -25.18 22.31
N PRO A 76 5.06 -25.39 20.99
CA PRO A 76 6.00 -24.61 20.21
C PRO A 76 5.65 -23.12 20.33
N ALA A 77 6.65 -22.32 20.70
CA ALA A 77 6.54 -20.87 20.62
C ALA A 77 6.23 -20.48 19.16
N PRO A 78 5.37 -19.46 18.92
CA PRO A 78 5.12 -18.99 17.57
C PRO A 78 6.46 -18.60 16.95
N ALA A 79 6.80 -19.25 15.83
CA ALA A 79 7.98 -18.91 15.07
C ALA A 79 7.86 -17.44 14.65
N SER A 80 8.82 -16.62 15.07
CA SER A 80 9.03 -15.32 14.43
C SER A 80 9.33 -15.58 12.97
N SER A 81 8.36 -15.31 12.11
CA SER A 81 8.57 -15.26 10.66
C SER A 81 9.63 -14.21 10.39
N THR A 82 10.84 -14.64 10.07
CA THR A 82 11.82 -13.80 9.38
C THR A 82 11.11 -13.21 8.17
N PRO A 83 11.18 -11.89 7.93
CA PRO A 83 10.60 -11.32 6.73
C PRO A 83 11.16 -12.05 5.52
N SER A 84 10.29 -12.52 4.63
CA SER A 84 10.74 -13.10 3.37
C SER A 84 11.59 -12.05 2.65
N ASP A 85 12.81 -12.43 2.25
CA ASP A 85 13.81 -11.56 1.61
C ASP A 85 13.24 -10.79 0.40
N ASP A 86 12.20 -11.35 -0.22
CA ASP A 86 11.47 -10.79 -1.36
C ASP A 86 10.75 -9.48 -1.06
N LEU A 87 10.29 -9.29 0.18
CA LEU A 87 9.60 -8.09 0.66
C LEU A 87 10.55 -6.95 1.03
N TYR A 88 11.84 -7.03 0.71
CA TYR A 88 12.77 -5.90 0.86
C TYR A 88 13.56 -5.65 -0.43
N ARG A 89 12.95 -5.97 -1.57
CA ARG A 89 13.61 -5.81 -2.86
C ARG A 89 13.70 -4.36 -3.28
N VAL A 90 14.93 -3.88 -3.41
CA VAL A 90 15.26 -2.55 -3.96
C VAL A 90 15.34 -2.61 -5.49
N VAL A 91 14.59 -1.74 -6.15
CA VAL A 91 14.54 -1.53 -7.60
C VAL A 91 15.20 -0.18 -7.92
N PRO A 92 16.39 -0.17 -8.56
CA PRO A 92 17.01 1.04 -9.06
C PRO A 92 16.19 1.64 -10.22
N THR A 93 15.81 2.92 -10.13
CA THR A 93 15.04 3.57 -11.20
C THR A 93 15.93 4.20 -12.27
N GLY A 94 17.20 4.48 -11.93
CA GLY A 94 18.13 5.30 -12.70
C GLY A 94 17.85 6.81 -12.63
N LEU A 95 16.81 7.26 -11.91
CA LEU A 95 16.44 8.66 -11.79
C LEU A 95 17.29 9.32 -10.69
N ARG A 96 18.30 10.10 -11.08
CA ARG A 96 19.15 10.83 -10.14
C ARG A 96 18.66 12.27 -9.91
N GLN A 97 18.71 12.69 -8.65
CA GLN A 97 18.33 14.03 -8.18
C GLN A 97 19.32 14.49 -7.10
N PRO A 98 19.28 15.78 -6.68
CA PRO A 98 20.02 16.21 -5.50
C PRO A 98 19.71 15.29 -4.30
N GLY A 99 20.75 14.71 -3.71
CA GLY A 99 20.65 13.78 -2.59
C GLY A 99 20.72 12.29 -2.95
N GLY A 100 20.59 11.89 -4.23
CA GLY A 100 20.78 10.50 -4.62
C GLY A 100 19.94 10.01 -5.80
N GLU A 101 19.87 8.69 -5.94
CA GLU A 101 18.99 8.01 -6.88
C GLU A 101 17.64 7.71 -6.24
N ILE A 102 16.54 7.92 -6.97
CA ILE A 102 15.24 7.40 -6.54
C ILE A 102 15.25 5.88 -6.74
N VAL A 103 14.87 5.15 -5.71
CA VAL A 103 14.66 3.71 -5.77
C VAL A 103 13.22 3.40 -5.38
N LEU A 104 12.70 2.30 -5.92
CA LEU A 104 11.42 1.73 -5.47
C LEU A 104 11.71 0.49 -4.65
N GLN A 105 11.01 0.29 -3.55
CA GLN A 105 11.19 -0.87 -2.67
C GLN A 105 9.84 -1.56 -2.52
N VAL A 106 9.79 -2.86 -2.78
CA VAL A 106 8.66 -3.67 -2.31
C VAL A 106 8.89 -3.87 -0.82
N VAL A 107 7.92 -3.48 0.02
CA VAL A 107 8.02 -3.52 1.50
C VAL A 107 6.75 -4.08 2.12
N PRO A 108 6.79 -4.69 3.32
CA PRO A 108 5.58 -5.12 4.01
C PRO A 108 4.61 -3.94 4.21
N ALA A 109 3.33 -4.17 3.96
CA ALA A 109 2.29 -3.17 4.21
C ALA A 109 1.89 -3.24 5.69
N GLU A 110 2.22 -2.20 6.45
CA GLU A 110 1.74 -2.05 7.83
C GLU A 110 0.46 -1.19 7.86
N VAL A 111 -0.65 -1.77 7.42
CA VAL A 111 -1.93 -1.05 7.39
C VAL A 111 -2.83 -1.50 8.53
N GLN A 112 -3.07 -0.61 9.49
CA GLN A 112 -4.06 -0.86 10.54
C GLN A 112 -5.47 -0.88 9.92
N GLY A 113 -6.16 -2.03 10.01
CA GLY A 113 -7.52 -2.18 9.53
C GLY A 113 -7.66 -2.56 8.06
N ALA A 114 -6.55 -2.78 7.33
CA ALA A 114 -6.60 -3.46 6.05
C ALA A 114 -7.08 -4.90 6.23
N GLY A 115 -7.74 -5.44 5.20
CA GLY A 115 -8.00 -6.88 5.11
C GLY A 115 -6.70 -7.68 5.18
N THR A 116 -6.79 -8.94 5.58
CA THR A 116 -5.62 -9.84 5.69
C THR A 116 -4.93 -10.16 4.37
N ASP A 117 -5.52 -9.73 3.25
CA ASP A 117 -5.08 -10.04 1.89
C ASP A 117 -4.16 -8.96 1.30
N ILE A 118 -3.75 -7.99 2.12
CA ILE A 118 -2.77 -6.95 1.77
C ILE A 118 -1.50 -7.19 2.60
N ARG A 119 -0.44 -7.59 1.91
CA ARG A 119 0.83 -8.04 2.47
C ARG A 119 1.95 -7.03 2.22
N PHE A 120 1.87 -6.26 1.13
CA PHE A 120 2.95 -5.37 0.71
C PHE A 120 2.48 -4.05 0.08
N GLY A 121 3.42 -3.12 0.00
CA GLY A 121 3.31 -1.88 -0.76
C GLY A 121 4.60 -1.61 -1.54
N VAL A 122 4.59 -0.53 -2.31
CA VAL A 122 5.77 0.00 -2.99
C VAL A 122 6.16 1.33 -2.35
N MET A 123 7.38 1.40 -1.83
CA MET A 123 7.97 2.58 -1.21
C MET A 123 8.93 3.26 -2.19
N ALA A 124 8.70 4.53 -2.49
CA ALA A 124 9.70 5.38 -3.09
C ALA A 124 10.67 5.90 -2.01
N ALA A 125 11.97 5.80 -2.27
CA ALA A 125 13.03 6.30 -1.40
C ALA A 125 14.15 6.96 -2.21
N VAL A 126 14.97 7.78 -1.55
CA VAL A 126 16.25 8.25 -2.10
C VAL A 126 17.37 7.39 -1.53
N ARG A 127 18.18 6.81 -2.41
CA ARG A 127 19.45 6.16 -2.07
C ARG A 127 20.60 7.10 -2.37
N ASP A 128 21.35 7.51 -1.36
CA ASP A 128 22.55 8.31 -1.54
C ASP A 128 23.75 7.48 -2.04
N ASP A 129 24.88 8.14 -2.33
CA ASP A 129 26.09 7.46 -2.83
C ASP A 129 26.77 6.57 -1.77
N THR A 130 26.40 6.68 -0.49
CA THR A 130 26.83 5.75 0.58
C THR A 130 25.94 4.52 0.69
N GLY A 131 24.80 4.52 -0.02
CA GLY A 131 23.77 3.49 0.04
C GLY A 131 22.74 3.72 1.15
N ALA A 132 22.80 4.84 1.87
CA ALA A 132 21.80 5.17 2.87
C ALA A 132 20.47 5.50 2.19
N MET A 133 19.39 4.96 2.77
CA MET A 133 18.03 5.15 2.27
C MET A 133 17.30 6.21 3.09
N ARG A 134 16.57 7.08 2.40
CA ARG A 134 15.58 7.98 2.98
C ARG A 134 14.24 7.75 2.32
N ASP A 135 13.27 7.25 3.08
CA ASP A 135 11.91 7.03 2.60
C ASP A 135 11.25 8.35 2.23
N LEU A 136 10.49 8.33 1.14
CA LEU A 136 9.71 9.49 0.67
C LEU A 136 8.23 9.23 0.85
N MET A 137 7.73 8.13 0.29
CA MET A 137 6.32 7.77 0.36
C MET A 137 6.08 6.31 0.00
N MET A 138 5.04 5.72 0.59
CA MET A 138 4.56 4.37 0.29
C MET A 138 3.17 4.42 -0.32
N THR A 139 2.92 3.51 -1.26
CA THR A 139 1.59 3.24 -1.81
C THR A 139 1.32 1.74 -1.69
N ASN A 140 0.10 1.36 -1.37
CA ASN A 140 -0.33 -0.02 -1.17
C ASN A 140 -1.83 -0.11 -1.45
N GLU A 141 -2.37 -1.32 -1.64
CA GLU A 141 -3.82 -1.50 -1.64
C GLU A 141 -4.40 -1.34 -0.23
N VAL A 142 -5.66 -0.94 -0.12
CA VAL A 142 -6.38 -0.82 1.17
C VAL A 142 -7.60 -1.72 1.27
N GLN A 143 -8.06 -2.28 0.15
CA GLN A 143 -9.17 -3.21 0.06
C GLN A 143 -8.86 -4.28 -0.99
N GLY A 144 -9.47 -5.46 -0.84
CA GLY A 144 -9.22 -6.58 -1.74
C GLY A 144 -7.85 -7.23 -1.53
N SER A 145 -7.40 -7.95 -2.55
CA SER A 145 -6.12 -8.64 -2.56
C SER A 145 -5.06 -7.84 -3.31
N ASP A 146 -3.86 -7.78 -2.74
CA ASP A 146 -2.69 -7.10 -3.32
C ASP A 146 -2.14 -7.77 -4.59
N VAL A 147 -2.69 -8.92 -5.00
CA VAL A 147 -2.26 -9.69 -6.17
C VAL A 147 -3.39 -10.13 -7.10
N GLU A 148 -4.56 -9.50 -7.01
CA GLU A 148 -5.57 -9.67 -8.06
C GLU A 148 -5.03 -9.19 -9.41
N PRO A 149 -5.25 -9.88 -10.54
CA PRO A 149 -4.64 -9.47 -11.82
C PRO A 149 -4.98 -8.02 -12.23
N GLY A 150 -3.97 -7.18 -12.45
CA GLY A 150 -4.16 -5.79 -12.86
C GLY A 150 -3.16 -4.79 -12.28
N PHE A 151 -3.42 -3.50 -12.51
CA PHE A 151 -2.71 -2.39 -11.88
C PHE A 151 -3.16 -2.25 -10.43
N HIS A 152 -2.19 -1.91 -9.56
CA HIS A 152 -2.37 -1.71 -8.14
C HIS A 152 -1.52 -0.56 -7.62
N ALA A 153 -2.00 0.07 -6.56
CA ALA A 153 -1.30 1.08 -5.78
C ALA A 153 -0.69 2.20 -6.65
N VAL A 154 -1.40 2.61 -7.72
CA VAL A 154 -0.89 3.60 -8.67
C VAL A 154 -0.88 4.98 -8.02
N HIS A 155 0.32 5.54 -7.88
CA HIS A 155 0.54 6.83 -7.26
C HIS A 155 0.99 7.88 -8.28
N ALA A 156 0.29 9.02 -8.35
CA ALA A 156 0.61 10.15 -9.22
C ALA A 156 2.01 10.74 -8.99
N PRO A 157 2.59 11.46 -9.95
CA PRO A 157 3.85 12.16 -9.70
C PRO A 157 3.65 13.24 -8.62
N MET A 158 4.61 13.37 -7.71
CA MET A 158 4.56 14.38 -6.64
C MET A 158 5.95 14.87 -6.25
N THR A 159 6.00 15.90 -5.40
CA THR A 159 7.26 16.37 -4.80
C THR A 159 7.18 16.21 -3.29
N VAL A 160 8.15 15.50 -2.71
CA VAL A 160 8.32 15.28 -1.27
C VAL A 160 9.67 15.86 -0.86
N ASP A 161 9.68 16.83 0.05
CA ASP A 161 10.91 17.49 0.54
C ASP A 161 11.86 17.97 -0.57
N GLY A 162 11.30 18.49 -1.67
CA GLY A 162 12.06 18.97 -2.83
C GLY A 162 12.57 17.86 -3.77
N THR A 163 12.30 16.58 -3.47
CA THR A 163 12.57 15.45 -4.36
C THR A 163 11.32 15.14 -5.18
N ARG A 164 11.45 15.10 -6.51
CA ARG A 164 10.36 14.75 -7.43
C ARG A 164 10.23 13.23 -7.52
N VAL A 165 9.17 12.67 -6.96
CA VAL A 165 8.81 11.26 -7.10
C VAL A 165 8.04 11.09 -8.42
N PRO A 166 8.46 10.15 -9.31
CA PRO A 166 7.73 9.89 -10.55
C PRO A 166 6.36 9.27 -10.25
N GLU A 167 5.53 9.12 -11.28
CA GLU A 167 4.40 8.19 -11.19
C GLU A 167 4.92 6.75 -11.14
N PHE A 168 4.41 5.95 -10.22
CA PHE A 168 4.81 4.57 -10.04
C PHE A 168 3.69 3.72 -9.44
N GLY A 169 3.87 2.41 -9.50
CA GLY A 169 2.98 1.41 -8.91
C GLY A 169 3.48 0.01 -9.21
N TYR A 170 2.59 -0.97 -9.15
CA TYR A 170 2.90 -2.31 -9.64
C TYR A 170 1.74 -2.93 -10.40
N TYR A 171 2.07 -3.93 -11.21
CA TYR A 171 1.12 -4.77 -11.91
C TYR A 171 1.20 -6.19 -11.36
N ALA A 172 0.08 -6.76 -10.93
CA ALA A 172 0.01 -8.15 -10.50
C ALA A 172 -0.19 -9.06 -11.74
N GLY A 173 0.86 -9.80 -12.09
CA GLY A 173 0.92 -10.65 -13.29
C GLY A 173 2.09 -10.34 -14.23
N PRO A 174 2.21 -11.09 -15.35
CA PRO A 174 3.40 -11.06 -16.21
C PRO A 174 3.35 -9.96 -17.28
N ALA A 175 3.23 -8.70 -16.85
CA ALA A 175 3.28 -7.56 -17.77
C ALA A 175 4.68 -7.42 -18.39
N ALA A 176 4.76 -7.54 -19.71
CA ALA A 176 6.00 -7.32 -20.47
C ALA A 176 6.13 -5.87 -20.96
N THR A 177 5.01 -5.17 -21.08
CA THR A 177 4.97 -3.74 -21.45
C THR A 177 3.85 -3.06 -20.69
N ILE A 178 4.13 -1.86 -20.18
CA ILE A 178 3.12 -0.96 -19.61
C ILE A 178 3.23 0.39 -20.31
N THR A 179 2.09 0.89 -20.76
CA THR A 179 1.99 2.18 -21.44
C THR A 179 0.90 3.03 -20.84
N GLY A 180 1.00 4.33 -21.03
CA GLY A 180 -0.06 5.27 -20.69
C GLY A 180 0.00 6.52 -21.57
N ARG A 181 -0.75 7.54 -21.17
CA ARG A 181 -0.91 8.82 -21.86
C ARG A 181 -0.52 9.95 -20.92
N SER A 182 0.53 10.68 -21.26
CA SER A 182 0.93 11.87 -20.49
C SER A 182 -0.16 12.95 -20.51
N ALA A 183 -0.06 13.94 -19.62
CA ALA A 183 -0.91 15.12 -19.63
C ALA A 183 -0.88 15.89 -20.98
N ALA A 184 0.20 15.77 -21.75
CA ALA A 184 0.32 16.33 -23.10
C ALA A 184 -0.34 15.46 -24.20
N GLY A 185 -0.93 14.32 -23.83
CA GLY A 185 -1.57 13.36 -24.74
C GLY A 185 -0.58 12.43 -25.46
N THR A 186 0.70 12.46 -25.12
CA THR A 186 1.73 11.60 -25.72
C THR A 186 1.66 10.20 -25.12
N ARG A 187 1.76 9.16 -25.97
CA ARG A 187 1.91 7.79 -25.48
C ARG A 187 3.31 7.63 -24.89
N VAL A 188 3.37 7.17 -23.65
CA VAL A 188 4.63 6.93 -22.92
C VAL A 188 4.67 5.49 -22.43
N GLU A 189 5.88 4.96 -22.30
CA GLU A 189 6.14 3.61 -21.82
C GLU A 189 6.79 3.68 -20.45
N ALA A 190 6.34 2.82 -19.54
CA ALA A 190 6.92 2.71 -18.21
C ALA A 190 8.21 1.89 -18.26
N ARG A 191 9.13 2.21 -17.35
CA ARG A 191 10.23 1.31 -17.01
C ARG A 191 9.72 0.25 -16.05
N LEU A 192 10.23 -0.96 -16.19
CA LEU A 192 9.71 -2.16 -15.51
C LEU A 192 10.81 -2.87 -14.72
N ALA A 193 10.43 -3.43 -13.57
CA ALA A 193 11.23 -4.39 -12.84
C ALA A 193 10.33 -5.51 -12.30
N GLU A 194 10.61 -6.74 -12.70
CA GLU A 194 9.90 -7.90 -12.19
C GLU A 194 10.28 -8.17 -10.74
N ALA A 195 9.31 -8.54 -9.91
CA ALA A 195 9.52 -9.01 -8.55
C ALA A 195 8.59 -10.18 -8.21
N GLU A 196 8.94 -10.91 -7.16
CA GLU A 196 8.10 -11.97 -6.60
C GLU A 196 7.72 -11.57 -5.18
N VAL A 197 6.51 -11.89 -4.77
CA VAL A 197 6.05 -11.74 -3.38
C VAL A 197 5.42 -13.06 -2.96
N GLY A 198 6.18 -13.86 -2.21
CA GLY A 198 5.78 -15.24 -1.93
C GLY A 198 5.77 -16.07 -3.21
N ALA A 199 4.59 -16.51 -3.64
CA ALA A 199 4.42 -17.27 -4.90
C ALA A 199 3.92 -16.41 -6.07
N ASP A 200 3.63 -15.14 -5.82
CA ASP A 200 2.98 -14.26 -6.78
C ASP A 200 4.01 -13.42 -7.52
N ARG A 201 3.86 -13.31 -8.85
CA ARG A 201 4.69 -12.45 -9.69
C ARG A 201 4.05 -11.08 -9.84
N ILE A 202 4.85 -10.05 -9.61
CA ILE A 202 4.47 -8.65 -9.85
C ILE A 202 5.50 -7.96 -10.76
N VAL A 203 5.10 -6.85 -11.34
CA VAL A 203 5.96 -5.96 -12.12
C VAL A 203 5.85 -4.56 -11.55
N VAL A 204 6.90 -4.11 -10.87
CA VAL A 204 7.03 -2.72 -10.41
C VAL A 204 7.26 -1.85 -11.63
N PHE A 205 6.52 -0.76 -11.76
CA PHE A 205 6.64 0.15 -12.89
C PHE A 205 6.77 1.61 -12.44
N TRP A 206 7.43 2.40 -13.27
CA TRP A 206 7.49 3.86 -13.10
C TRP A 206 7.64 4.55 -14.45
N PHE A 207 7.14 5.77 -14.55
CA PHE A 207 7.34 6.59 -15.74
C PHE A 207 8.53 7.53 -15.57
N ASP A 208 9.37 7.63 -16.60
CA ASP A 208 10.48 8.58 -16.61
C ASP A 208 9.92 10.01 -16.76
N PRO A 209 10.15 10.92 -15.80
CA PRO A 209 9.66 12.31 -15.90
C PRO A 209 10.17 13.04 -17.15
N ALA A 210 11.30 12.62 -17.72
CA ALA A 210 11.82 13.20 -18.96
C ALA A 210 10.94 12.90 -20.19
N THR A 211 10.16 11.81 -20.16
CA THR A 211 9.25 11.42 -21.25
C THR A 211 7.78 11.65 -20.89
N ALA A 212 7.40 11.38 -19.64
CA ALA A 212 6.03 11.55 -19.15
C ALA A 212 5.67 13.00 -18.82
N GLY A 213 6.65 13.86 -18.55
CA GLY A 213 6.42 15.22 -18.09
C GLY A 213 6.07 15.28 -16.60
N GLU A 214 5.39 16.36 -16.20
CA GLU A 214 5.13 16.66 -14.77
C GLU A 214 3.74 16.24 -14.28
N GLY A 215 2.84 15.90 -15.20
CA GLY A 215 1.47 15.51 -14.89
C GLY A 215 1.29 14.00 -14.83
N GLU A 216 0.13 13.59 -14.30
CA GLU A 216 -0.32 12.20 -14.29
C GLU A 216 -0.33 11.57 -15.69
N VAL A 217 0.00 10.29 -15.73
CA VAL A 217 -0.09 9.42 -16.88
C VAL A 217 -1.38 8.61 -16.79
N GLY A 218 -2.38 9.01 -17.57
CA GLY A 218 -3.66 8.31 -17.67
C GLY A 218 -3.62 7.12 -18.64
N ASP A 219 -4.79 6.51 -18.85
CA ASP A 219 -5.01 5.46 -19.85
C ASP A 219 -4.03 4.27 -19.76
N LEU A 220 -3.71 3.85 -18.52
CA LEU A 220 -2.76 2.77 -18.29
C LEU A 220 -3.23 1.46 -18.94
N ALA A 221 -2.30 0.81 -19.65
CA ALA A 221 -2.52 -0.46 -20.33
C ALA A 221 -1.27 -1.34 -20.25
N ALA A 222 -1.47 -2.62 -19.94
CA ALA A 222 -0.43 -3.63 -19.86
C ALA A 222 -0.62 -4.68 -20.97
N THR A 223 0.48 -5.22 -21.48
CA THR A 223 0.49 -6.37 -22.40
C THR A 223 1.46 -7.45 -21.94
N ASP A 224 1.15 -8.70 -22.27
CA ASP A 224 2.09 -9.82 -22.10
C ASP A 224 3.21 -9.77 -23.15
N ALA A 225 4.15 -10.72 -23.07
CA ALA A 225 5.27 -10.82 -24.00
C ALA A 225 4.86 -11.14 -25.46
N ALA A 226 3.64 -11.64 -25.67
CA ALA A 226 3.07 -11.87 -26.99
C ALA A 226 2.30 -10.64 -27.53
N GLY A 227 2.20 -9.56 -26.74
CA GLY A 227 1.47 -8.35 -27.09
C GLY A 227 -0.03 -8.41 -26.81
N ASN A 228 -0.52 -9.43 -26.12
CA ASN A 228 -1.93 -9.51 -25.75
C ASN A 228 -2.23 -8.55 -24.60
N ALA A 229 -3.38 -7.88 -24.67
CA ALA A 229 -3.84 -7.01 -23.59
C ALA A 229 -4.09 -7.84 -22.31
N LEU A 230 -3.56 -7.35 -21.20
CA LEU A 230 -3.76 -7.93 -19.87
C LEU A 230 -4.89 -7.20 -19.12
N PRO A 231 -5.46 -7.80 -18.05
CA PRO A 231 -6.47 -7.16 -17.20
C PRO A 231 -6.02 -5.79 -16.69
N ARG A 232 -6.95 -4.84 -16.56
CA ARG A 232 -6.62 -3.49 -16.09
C ARG A 232 -6.55 -3.38 -14.57
N GLY A 233 -7.41 -4.06 -13.80
CA GLY A 233 -7.50 -3.80 -12.35
C GLY A 233 -7.74 -2.32 -12.04
N ASN A 234 -7.07 -1.80 -10.99
CA ASN A 234 -7.15 -0.41 -10.56
C ASN A 234 -6.20 0.48 -11.39
N ASN A 235 -6.63 0.88 -12.57
CA ASN A 235 -5.80 1.61 -13.54
C ASN A 235 -5.90 3.14 -13.47
N VAL A 236 -6.35 3.68 -12.33
CA VAL A 236 -6.54 5.11 -12.06
C VAL A 236 -5.72 5.48 -10.81
N VAL A 237 -5.12 6.67 -10.79
CA VAL A 237 -4.35 7.19 -9.65
C VAL A 237 -5.19 7.28 -8.38
N GLY A 238 -4.58 6.98 -7.23
CA GLY A 238 -5.15 7.25 -5.92
C GLY A 238 -6.07 6.16 -5.39
N HIS A 239 -6.08 4.99 -6.03
CA HIS A 239 -6.66 3.78 -5.48
C HIS A 239 -5.57 3.02 -4.72
N GLY A 240 -5.59 3.23 -3.40
CA GLY A 240 -4.68 2.71 -2.40
C GLY A 240 -4.94 3.37 -1.05
#